data_AF-A0A0K1Q4T7-F1
#
_entry.id   AF-A0A0K1Q4T7-F1
#
_cell.length_a   1.000
_cell.length_b   1.000
_cell.length_c   1.000
_cell.angle_alpha   90.00
_cell.angle_beta   90.00
_cell.angle_gamma   90.00
#
_symmetry.space_group_name_H-M   'P 1'
#
loop_
_entity.id
_entity.type
_entity.pdbx_description
1 polymer ?
#
loop_
_entity_poly.entity_id
_entity_poly.type
_entity_poly.pdbx_seq_one_letter_code
_entity_poly.pdbx_strand_id
1 'polypeptide(L)'
;MAIRAPAAAPMVEDASMSSKHASIWLVAIVCFVLGCGVGLVAGVLVVKEGREFVANTFRSERTAAVDNPIAVERPAFRFQHAGNWKVDVGASDYDPDHSFSIDTPGQSFMLFEIADAQLTPRSVLEQHIEAQTSKVMKSATRTSFTKWGAHEGEGAVLEGKLLGLTPGSIRIFCFRSHEQTFTVIEQSYDEDRAQVEPGFALVERTFQLKEP
;
A
#
# COMPACT_ATOMS: atom_id res chain seq x y z
N MET A 1 -64.96 -7.43 -56.78
CA MET A 1 -63.96 -6.63 -57.51
C MET A 1 -62.97 -6.14 -56.47
N ALA A 2 -61.86 -6.85 -56.28
CA ALA A 2 -60.90 -6.60 -55.20
C ALA A 2 -59.54 -6.22 -55.81
N ILE A 3 -59.00 -5.11 -55.31
CA ILE A 3 -57.84 -4.38 -55.83
C ILE A 3 -56.55 -5.08 -55.32
N ARG A 4 -55.64 -5.36 -56.25
CA ARG A 4 -54.36 -6.02 -56.03
C ARG A 4 -53.31 -4.99 -55.55
N ALA A 5 -52.72 -5.18 -54.37
CA ALA A 5 -51.63 -4.34 -53.87
C ALA A 5 -50.28 -4.68 -54.55
N PRO A 6 -49.38 -3.70 -54.77
CA PRO A 6 -48.08 -3.95 -55.40
C PRO A 6 -47.04 -4.51 -54.41
N ALA A 7 -46.17 -5.38 -54.93
CA ALA A 7 -45.05 -5.98 -54.21
C ALA A 7 -43.95 -4.95 -53.91
N ALA A 8 -43.45 -4.92 -52.67
CA ALA A 8 -42.29 -4.14 -52.27
C ALA A 8 -41.00 -4.83 -52.74
N ALA A 9 -40.08 -4.04 -53.31
CA ALA A 9 -38.76 -4.51 -53.72
C ALA A 9 -37.80 -4.67 -52.51
N PRO A 10 -36.83 -5.59 -52.56
CA PRO A 10 -35.86 -5.77 -51.50
C PRO A 10 -34.83 -4.64 -51.50
N MET A 11 -34.58 -4.09 -50.31
CA MET A 11 -33.53 -3.11 -50.06
C MET A 11 -32.19 -3.86 -49.98
N VAL A 12 -31.32 -3.65 -50.96
CA VAL A 12 -29.96 -4.18 -50.97
C VAL A 12 -29.11 -3.33 -50.02
N GLU A 13 -28.74 -3.92 -48.89
CA GLU A 13 -27.82 -3.31 -47.92
C GLU A 13 -26.38 -3.51 -48.41
N ASP A 14 -25.72 -2.39 -48.72
CA ASP A 14 -24.44 -2.33 -49.41
C ASP A 14 -23.29 -2.61 -48.41
N ALA A 15 -22.92 -3.88 -48.26
CA ALA A 15 -21.89 -4.35 -47.32
C ALA A 15 -20.44 -4.16 -47.84
N SER A 16 -20.12 -3.03 -48.48
CA SER A 16 -18.76 -2.78 -49.02
C SER A 16 -18.01 -1.56 -48.45
N MET A 17 -18.58 -0.85 -47.47
CA MET A 17 -17.92 0.29 -46.79
C MET A 17 -17.28 -0.03 -45.41
N SER A 18 -17.14 -1.30 -45.02
CA SER A 18 -16.74 -1.64 -43.63
C SER A 18 -15.23 -1.86 -43.41
N SER A 19 -14.45 -2.28 -44.41
CA SER A 19 -13.08 -2.75 -44.17
C SER A 19 -12.02 -1.64 -44.04
N LYS A 20 -12.10 -0.56 -44.84
CA LYS A 20 -11.05 0.47 -44.89
C LYS A 20 -11.15 1.51 -43.76
N HIS A 21 -12.34 1.75 -43.25
CA HIS A 21 -12.53 2.68 -42.12
C HIS A 21 -12.14 2.03 -40.79
N ALA A 22 -12.38 0.72 -40.62
CA ALA A 22 -12.00 0.00 -39.42
C ALA A 22 -10.48 -0.04 -39.16
N SER A 23 -9.65 -0.16 -40.21
CA SER A 23 -8.19 -0.18 -40.06
C SER A 23 -7.60 1.19 -39.68
N ILE A 24 -8.17 2.28 -40.22
CA ILE A 24 -7.74 3.65 -39.92
C ILE A 24 -8.04 4.00 -38.45
N TRP A 25 -9.22 3.62 -37.95
CA TRP A 25 -9.57 3.83 -36.54
C TRP A 25 -8.71 3.00 -35.58
N LEU A 26 -8.35 1.77 -35.95
CA LEU A 26 -7.49 0.92 -35.12
C LEU A 26 -6.07 1.51 -34.99
N VAL A 27 -5.49 2.00 -36.09
CA VAL A 27 -4.18 2.66 -36.09
C VAL A 27 -4.22 3.96 -35.29
N ALA A 28 -5.28 4.76 -35.43
CA ALA A 28 -5.44 6.00 -34.66
C ALA A 28 -5.56 5.74 -33.14
N ILE A 29 -6.28 4.70 -32.72
CA ILE A 29 -6.40 4.31 -31.31
C ILE A 29 -5.06 3.79 -30.78
N VAL A 30 -4.35 2.96 -31.53
CA VAL A 30 -3.02 2.47 -31.12
C VAL A 30 -2.01 3.62 -31.02
N CYS A 31 -1.99 4.55 -31.97
CA CYS A 31 -1.15 5.75 -31.91
C CYS A 31 -1.55 6.70 -30.78
N PHE A 32 -2.84 6.82 -30.46
CA PHE A 32 -3.33 7.63 -29.35
C PHE A 32 -2.99 7.00 -27.99
N VAL A 33 -3.16 5.69 -27.83
CA VAL A 33 -2.80 4.96 -26.59
C VAL A 33 -1.29 4.95 -26.39
N LEU A 34 -0.49 4.73 -27.44
CA LEU A 34 0.97 4.81 -27.36
C LEU A 34 1.44 6.26 -27.16
N GLY A 35 0.84 7.23 -27.83
CA GLY A 35 1.17 8.66 -27.71
C GLY A 35 0.81 9.24 -26.34
N CYS A 36 -0.35 8.88 -25.79
CA CYS A 36 -0.77 9.25 -24.44
C CYS A 36 0.04 8.50 -23.37
N GLY A 37 0.35 7.21 -23.58
CA GLY A 37 1.19 6.44 -22.67
C GLY A 37 2.62 7.00 -22.59
N VAL A 38 3.25 7.27 -23.73
CA VAL A 38 4.59 7.87 -23.79
C VAL A 38 4.57 9.32 -23.32
N GLY A 39 3.56 10.11 -23.66
CA GLY A 39 3.41 11.49 -23.20
C GLY A 39 3.16 11.63 -21.70
N LEU A 40 2.41 10.69 -21.10
CA LEU A 40 2.16 10.66 -19.67
C LEU A 40 3.39 10.18 -18.89
N VAL A 41 4.12 9.17 -19.39
CA VAL A 41 5.41 8.75 -18.80
C VAL A 41 6.48 9.84 -18.92
N ALA A 42 6.58 10.49 -20.08
CA ALA A 42 7.51 11.61 -20.29
C ALA A 42 7.13 12.82 -19.42
N GLY A 43 5.84 13.12 -19.26
CA GLY A 43 5.35 14.19 -18.39
C GLY A 43 5.64 13.94 -16.90
N VAL A 44 5.43 12.71 -16.43
CA VAL A 44 5.73 12.28 -15.06
C VAL A 44 7.25 12.36 -14.78
N LEU A 45 8.10 12.10 -15.76
CA LEU A 45 9.56 12.23 -15.61
C LEU A 45 10.09 13.67 -15.61
N VAL A 46 9.28 14.68 -15.94
CA VAL A 46 9.73 16.08 -15.99
C VAL A 46 9.50 16.79 -14.65
N VAL A 47 8.42 16.47 -13.93
CA VAL A 47 8.15 17.00 -12.59
C VAL A 47 8.95 16.26 -11.51
N LYS A 48 9.36 16.99 -10.46
CA LYS A 48 10.18 16.43 -9.38
C LYS A 48 9.41 15.34 -8.62
N GLU A 49 8.14 15.60 -8.30
CA GLU A 49 7.29 14.62 -7.62
C GLU A 49 7.05 13.38 -8.49
N GLY A 50 6.92 13.52 -9.81
CA GLY A 50 6.72 12.40 -10.72
C GLY A 50 7.98 11.54 -10.92
N ARG A 51 9.17 12.15 -10.91
CA ARG A 51 10.45 11.41 -10.89
C ARG A 51 10.66 10.66 -9.59
N GLU A 52 10.33 11.27 -8.45
CA GLU A 52 10.42 10.62 -7.15
C GLU A 52 9.38 9.49 -7.05
N PHE A 53 8.16 9.70 -7.54
CA PHE A 53 7.15 8.65 -7.64
C PHE A 53 7.64 7.46 -8.49
N VAL A 54 8.15 7.69 -9.70
CA VAL A 54 8.70 6.62 -10.56
C VAL A 54 9.92 5.97 -9.93
N ALA A 55 10.88 6.75 -9.42
CA ALA A 55 12.09 6.22 -8.82
C ALA A 55 11.81 5.39 -7.55
N ASN A 56 10.79 5.76 -6.76
CA ASN A 56 10.37 5.00 -5.60
C ASN A 56 9.53 3.78 -6.00
N THR A 57 8.71 3.87 -7.05
CA THR A 57 7.88 2.75 -7.56
C THR A 57 8.71 1.57 -8.06
N PHE A 58 9.98 1.78 -8.43
CA PHE A 58 10.86 0.73 -8.96
C PHE A 58 12.04 0.38 -8.05
N ARG A 59 12.05 0.85 -6.79
CA ARG A 59 13.06 0.37 -5.82
C ARG A 59 12.63 -0.97 -5.24
N SER A 60 13.22 -2.04 -5.76
CA SER A 60 13.10 -3.37 -5.16
C SER A 60 13.65 -3.37 -3.73
N GLU A 61 13.03 -4.17 -2.86
CA GLU A 61 13.54 -4.34 -1.52
C GLU A 61 14.93 -4.96 -1.49
N ARG A 62 15.66 -4.64 -0.43
CA ARG A 62 16.87 -5.37 -0.05
C ARG A 62 16.56 -6.19 1.19
N THR A 63 17.08 -7.41 1.23
CA THR A 63 17.00 -8.27 2.41
C THR A 63 17.40 -7.49 3.66
N ALA A 64 16.57 -7.56 4.69
CA ALA A 64 16.80 -6.92 5.97
C ALA A 64 18.13 -7.39 6.59
N ALA A 65 19.02 -6.44 6.92
CA ALA A 65 20.31 -6.69 7.56
C ALA A 65 20.12 -6.93 9.07
N VAL A 66 19.53 -8.08 9.41
CA VAL A 66 19.18 -8.47 10.80
C VAL A 66 20.37 -8.95 11.64
N ASP A 67 21.51 -9.19 11.00
CA ASP A 67 22.80 -9.54 11.60
C ASP A 67 23.59 -8.32 12.11
N ASN A 68 23.23 -7.13 11.64
CA ASN A 68 23.77 -5.85 12.11
C ASN A 68 22.63 -4.92 12.56
N PRO A 69 21.89 -5.26 13.62
CA PRO A 69 20.73 -4.49 14.05
C PRO A 69 21.13 -3.11 14.61
N ILE A 70 20.25 -2.13 14.44
CA ILE A 70 20.36 -0.81 15.07
C ILE A 70 19.36 -0.73 16.22
N ALA A 71 19.85 -0.35 17.41
CA ALA A 71 19.01 -0.18 18.59
C ALA A 71 18.33 1.19 18.59
N VAL A 72 17.05 1.20 18.94
CA VAL A 72 16.27 2.40 19.24
C VAL A 72 15.97 2.39 20.72
N GLU A 73 16.40 3.45 21.41
CA GLU A 73 16.21 3.64 22.84
C GLU A 73 15.38 4.91 23.05
N ARG A 74 14.24 4.77 23.74
CA ARG A 74 13.36 5.87 24.16
C ARG A 74 13.05 5.78 25.65
N PRO A 75 12.51 6.81 26.29
CA PRO A 75 12.14 6.74 27.69
C PRO A 75 11.12 5.62 27.98
N ALA A 76 10.09 5.46 27.14
CA ALA A 76 9.00 4.50 27.37
C ALA A 76 9.23 3.10 26.77
N PHE A 77 10.12 2.97 25.77
CA PHE A 77 10.32 1.70 25.07
C PHE A 77 11.72 1.58 24.46
N ARG A 78 12.04 0.37 24.02
CA ARG A 78 13.22 0.07 23.20
C ARG A 78 12.92 -1.05 22.24
N PHE A 79 13.64 -1.08 21.13
CA PHE A 79 13.61 -2.18 20.17
C PHE A 79 14.86 -2.13 19.28
N GLN A 80 14.98 -3.09 18.38
CA GLN A 80 16.00 -3.10 17.32
C GLN A 80 15.33 -3.21 15.96
N HIS A 81 15.88 -2.54 14.95
CA HIS A 81 15.48 -2.71 13.55
C HIS A 81 16.70 -3.13 12.70
N ALA A 82 16.44 -3.57 11.47
CA ALA A 82 17.50 -4.01 10.57
C ALA A 82 18.47 -2.86 10.23
N GLY A 83 19.77 -3.16 10.11
CA GLY A 83 20.81 -2.14 9.96
C GLY A 83 20.80 -1.35 8.66
N ASN A 84 20.07 -1.83 7.66
CA ASN A 84 19.86 -1.14 6.39
C ASN A 84 18.54 -0.35 6.33
N TRP A 85 17.74 -0.35 7.39
CA TRP A 85 16.51 0.43 7.50
C TRP A 85 16.78 1.78 8.16
N LYS A 86 15.86 2.73 8.02
CA LYS A 86 16.04 4.10 8.52
C LYS A 86 14.78 4.58 9.21
N VAL A 87 14.93 5.24 10.35
CA VAL A 87 13.85 6.02 10.94
C VAL A 87 13.63 7.27 10.08
N ASP A 88 12.39 7.52 9.66
CA ASP A 88 12.06 8.73 8.90
C ASP A 88 11.91 9.93 9.84
N VAL A 89 13.04 10.62 10.07
CA VAL A 89 13.09 11.85 10.86
C VAL A 89 12.68 13.10 10.06
N GLY A 90 12.39 12.94 8.77
CA GLY A 90 12.06 14.04 7.85
C GLY A 90 10.55 14.33 7.75
N ALA A 91 9.70 13.42 8.23
CA ALA A 91 8.26 13.59 8.22
C ALA A 91 7.82 14.80 9.06
N SER A 92 6.84 15.56 8.57
CA SER A 92 6.37 16.79 9.26
C SER A 92 5.68 16.51 10.60
N ASP A 93 5.17 15.29 10.76
CA ASP A 93 4.52 14.74 11.93
C ASP A 93 5.44 13.79 12.73
N TYR A 94 6.74 13.77 12.42
CA TYR A 94 7.71 12.99 13.17
C TYR A 94 7.74 13.45 14.64
N ASP A 95 7.41 12.51 15.52
CA ASP A 95 7.60 12.59 16.94
C ASP A 95 8.24 11.27 17.42
N PRO A 96 9.50 11.30 17.91
CA PRO A 96 10.22 10.09 18.31
C PRO A 96 9.55 9.29 19.43
N ASP A 97 8.62 9.90 20.16
CA ASP A 97 7.92 9.32 21.31
C ASP A 97 6.41 9.11 21.05
N HIS A 98 5.84 9.65 19.96
CA HIS A 98 4.41 9.53 19.65
C HIS A 98 4.07 9.06 18.23
N SER A 99 4.87 9.38 17.22
CA SER A 99 4.55 9.06 15.82
C SER A 99 5.81 9.02 14.97
N PHE A 100 6.27 7.83 14.59
CA PHE A 100 7.45 7.68 13.75
C PHE A 100 7.37 6.43 12.89
N SER A 101 8.00 6.47 11.71
CA SER A 101 8.13 5.32 10.82
C SER A 101 9.57 4.84 10.70
N ILE A 102 9.71 3.58 10.29
CA ILE A 102 10.96 2.94 9.90
C ILE A 102 10.78 2.51 8.45
N ASP A 103 11.52 3.16 7.57
CA ASP A 103 11.53 2.86 6.15
C ASP A 103 12.54 1.76 5.84
N THR A 104 12.08 0.81 5.03
CA THR A 104 12.96 -0.17 4.39
C THR A 104 13.66 0.47 3.18
N PRO A 105 14.68 -0.17 2.59
CA PRO A 105 15.35 0.36 1.39
C PRO A 105 14.46 0.51 0.15
N GLY A 106 13.38 -0.26 0.08
CA GLY A 106 12.39 -0.22 -1.01
C GLY A 106 11.17 0.63 -0.65
N GLN A 107 10.00 -0.01 -0.58
CA GLN A 107 8.70 0.62 -0.44
C GLN A 107 7.89 0.15 0.77
N SER A 108 8.42 -0.81 1.53
CA SER A 108 7.82 -1.32 2.75
C SER A 108 8.18 -0.42 3.93
N PHE A 109 7.37 -0.43 4.99
CA PHE A 109 7.66 0.36 6.19
C PHE A 109 7.00 -0.24 7.43
N MET A 110 7.45 0.24 8.59
CA MET A 110 6.72 0.14 9.85
C MET A 110 6.37 1.54 10.35
N LEU A 111 5.17 1.73 10.88
CA LEU A 111 4.72 2.95 11.53
C LEU A 111 4.33 2.63 12.98
N PHE A 112 4.79 3.47 13.90
CA PHE A 112 4.45 3.44 15.30
C PHE A 112 3.65 4.69 15.63
N GLU A 113 2.49 4.50 16.26
CA GLU A 113 1.70 5.59 16.84
C GLU A 113 1.45 5.28 18.32
N ILE A 114 1.66 6.26 19.17
CA ILE A 114 1.57 6.15 20.62
C ILE A 114 0.70 7.29 21.12
N ALA A 115 -0.45 6.94 21.69
CA ALA A 115 -1.37 7.89 22.27
C ALA A 115 -1.20 7.90 23.79
N ASP A 116 -1.06 9.10 24.38
CA ASP A 116 -1.09 9.34 25.83
C ASP A 116 -2.52 9.25 26.41
N ALA A 117 -3.21 8.18 26.05
CA ALA A 117 -4.54 7.88 26.54
C ALA A 117 -4.80 6.38 26.45
N GLN A 118 -5.58 5.84 27.41
CA GLN A 118 -6.05 4.46 27.38
C GLN A 118 -7.24 4.28 26.42
N LEU A 119 -6.97 4.31 25.13
CA LEU A 119 -7.96 4.00 24.09
C LEU A 119 -8.18 2.49 24.00
N THR A 120 -9.41 2.06 23.74
CA THR A 120 -9.74 0.64 23.52
C THR A 120 -9.00 0.12 22.27
N PRO A 121 -8.12 -0.91 22.37
CA PRO A 121 -7.35 -1.41 21.23
C PRO A 121 -8.21 -1.78 20.02
N ARG A 122 -9.37 -2.40 20.25
CA ARG A 122 -10.32 -2.72 19.20
C ARG A 122 -10.84 -1.49 18.47
N SER A 123 -11.19 -0.42 19.19
CA SER A 123 -11.70 0.81 18.59
C SER A 123 -10.63 1.52 17.76
N VAL A 124 -9.37 1.50 18.21
CA VAL A 124 -8.23 2.04 17.46
C VAL A 124 -7.96 1.21 16.21
N LEU A 125 -7.95 -0.13 16.35
CA LEU A 125 -7.79 -1.05 15.23
C LEU A 125 -8.83 -0.82 14.14
N GLU A 126 -10.12 -0.73 14.48
CA GLU A 126 -11.17 -0.50 13.48
C GLU A 126 -11.01 0.85 12.77
N GLN A 127 -10.56 1.91 13.45
CA GLN A 127 -10.28 3.20 12.82
C GLN A 127 -9.16 3.09 11.77
N HIS A 128 -8.07 2.38 12.09
CA HIS A 128 -7.01 2.14 11.10
C HIS A 128 -7.48 1.25 9.96
N ILE A 129 -8.25 0.20 10.23
CA ILE A 129 -8.80 -0.65 9.16
C ILE A 129 -9.69 0.18 8.24
N GLU A 130 -10.55 1.04 8.77
CA GLU A 130 -11.40 1.91 7.94
C GLU A 130 -10.57 2.92 7.13
N ALA A 131 -9.57 3.55 7.74
CA ALA A 131 -8.66 4.46 7.05
C ALA A 131 -7.90 3.77 5.91
N GLN A 132 -7.38 2.57 6.15
CA GLN A 132 -6.60 1.80 5.17
C GLN A 132 -7.50 1.24 4.07
N THR A 133 -8.66 0.67 4.41
CA THR A 133 -9.55 0.09 3.39
C THR A 133 -10.24 1.15 2.54
N SER A 134 -10.55 2.34 3.07
CA SER A 134 -11.19 3.39 2.28
C SER A 134 -10.26 4.03 1.22
N LYS A 135 -8.97 4.18 1.54
CA LYS A 135 -8.02 4.93 0.72
C LYS A 135 -6.96 4.06 0.03
N VAL A 136 -6.49 3.02 0.71
CA VAL A 136 -5.30 2.25 0.30
C VAL A 136 -5.67 0.88 -0.25
N MET A 137 -6.65 0.19 0.35
CA MET A 137 -6.96 -1.21 0.03
C MET A 137 -8.49 -1.50 0.05
N LYS A 138 -9.21 -1.04 -0.97
CA LYS A 138 -10.70 -1.06 -1.07
C LYS A 138 -11.40 -2.42 -1.01
N SER A 139 -10.66 -3.52 -1.12
CA SER A 139 -11.23 -4.88 -1.11
C SER A 139 -10.29 -5.84 -0.37
N ALA A 140 -9.78 -5.40 0.78
CA ALA A 140 -8.92 -6.21 1.62
C ALA A 140 -9.65 -7.44 2.16
N THR A 141 -8.98 -8.59 2.12
CA THR A 141 -9.31 -9.72 2.98
C THR A 141 -8.73 -9.45 4.36
N ARG A 142 -9.50 -9.70 5.42
CA ARG A 142 -9.11 -9.43 6.81
C ARG A 142 -8.93 -10.72 7.58
N THR A 143 -7.79 -10.86 8.25
CA THR A 143 -7.50 -11.95 9.20
C THR A 143 -7.12 -11.38 10.55
N SER A 144 -7.90 -11.67 11.59
CA SER A 144 -7.65 -11.15 12.95
C SER A 144 -6.58 -11.96 13.70
N PHE A 145 -5.85 -11.31 14.59
CA PHE A 145 -4.91 -11.93 15.53
C PHE A 145 -4.87 -11.13 16.85
N THR A 146 -4.31 -11.70 17.92
CA THR A 146 -4.38 -11.08 19.28
C THR A 146 -3.02 -10.85 19.94
N LYS A 147 -1.92 -11.17 19.26
CA LYS A 147 -0.57 -11.09 19.82
C LYS A 147 0.43 -10.52 18.83
N TRP A 148 1.30 -9.64 19.32
CA TRP A 148 2.46 -9.13 18.60
C TRP A 148 3.65 -9.10 19.56
N GLY A 149 4.65 -9.93 19.29
CA GLY A 149 5.80 -10.12 20.17
C GLY A 149 5.37 -10.59 21.57
N ALA A 150 5.74 -9.83 22.59
CA ALA A 150 5.37 -10.10 23.99
C ALA A 150 4.01 -9.50 24.41
N HIS A 151 3.34 -8.77 23.51
CA HIS A 151 2.16 -7.97 23.84
C HIS A 151 0.86 -8.65 23.41
N GLU A 152 -0.12 -8.66 24.31
CA GLU A 152 -1.50 -9.07 24.02
C GLU A 152 -2.34 -7.84 23.66
N GLY A 153 -3.22 -7.99 22.67
CA GLY A 153 -3.96 -6.87 22.10
C GLY A 153 -4.94 -7.30 21.02
N GLU A 154 -5.20 -6.39 20.09
CA GLU A 154 -6.11 -6.59 18.97
C GLU A 154 -5.36 -6.29 17.67
N GLY A 155 -5.36 -7.22 16.72
CA GLY A 155 -4.68 -7.05 15.45
C GLY A 155 -5.46 -7.58 14.26
N ALA A 156 -5.10 -7.08 13.08
CA ALA A 156 -5.61 -7.57 11.81
C ALA A 156 -4.54 -7.49 10.72
N VAL A 157 -4.49 -8.53 9.87
CA VAL A 157 -3.80 -8.50 8.59
C VAL A 157 -4.82 -8.20 7.51
N LEU A 158 -4.55 -7.18 6.71
CA LEU A 158 -5.31 -6.78 5.53
C LEU A 158 -4.52 -7.20 4.29
N GLU A 159 -5.08 -8.08 3.46
CA GLU A 159 -4.43 -8.57 2.24
C GLU A 159 -5.23 -8.17 1.00
N GLY A 160 -4.57 -7.63 -0.02
CA GLY A 160 -5.25 -7.13 -1.21
C GLY A 160 -4.30 -6.35 -2.12
N LYS A 161 -4.85 -5.45 -2.93
CA LYS A 161 -4.05 -4.58 -3.80
C LYS A 161 -3.85 -3.21 -3.16
N LEU A 162 -2.59 -2.87 -2.85
CA LEU A 162 -2.19 -1.53 -2.41
C LEU A 162 -2.40 -0.53 -3.53
N LEU A 163 -3.16 0.54 -3.24
CA LEU A 163 -3.61 1.56 -4.19
C LEU A 163 -4.34 0.97 -5.42
N GLY A 164 -4.87 -0.25 -5.31
CA GLY A 164 -5.51 -0.97 -6.41
C GLY A 164 -4.56 -1.52 -7.47
N LEU A 165 -3.25 -1.38 -7.29
CA LEU A 165 -2.24 -1.70 -8.30
C LEU A 165 -1.53 -3.02 -7.98
N THR A 166 -0.79 -3.06 -6.87
CA THR A 166 0.16 -4.13 -6.56
C THR A 166 -0.32 -4.95 -5.36
N PRO A 167 -0.31 -6.30 -5.44
CA PRO A 167 -0.60 -7.15 -4.28
C PRO A 167 0.33 -6.85 -3.09
N GLY A 168 -0.23 -6.83 -1.90
CA GLY A 168 0.49 -6.55 -0.67
C GLY A 168 -0.37 -6.79 0.57
N SER A 169 0.25 -6.55 1.72
CA SER A 169 -0.40 -6.66 3.02
C SER A 169 -0.14 -5.45 3.90
N ILE A 170 -1.12 -5.13 4.74
CA ILE A 170 -0.99 -4.21 5.87
C ILE A 170 -1.33 -4.98 7.14
N ARG A 171 -0.39 -5.13 8.07
CA ARG A 171 -0.60 -5.75 9.38
C ARG A 171 -0.66 -4.66 10.44
N ILE A 172 -1.78 -4.57 11.14
CA ILE A 172 -2.04 -3.57 12.17
C ILE A 172 -2.18 -4.30 13.50
N PHE A 173 -1.53 -3.80 14.55
CA PHE A 173 -1.69 -4.29 15.90
C PHE A 173 -1.83 -3.14 16.88
N CYS A 174 -2.78 -3.25 17.80
CA CYS A 174 -3.04 -2.25 18.82
C CYS A 174 -3.03 -2.91 20.20
N PHE A 175 -2.37 -2.30 21.17
CA PHE A 175 -2.37 -2.76 22.55
C PHE A 175 -2.30 -1.60 23.53
N ARG A 176 -2.62 -1.86 24.80
CA ARG A 176 -2.51 -0.89 25.88
C ARG A 176 -1.40 -1.27 26.82
N SER A 177 -0.72 -0.27 27.36
CA SER A 177 0.14 -0.44 28.52
C SER A 177 0.17 0.85 29.33
N HIS A 178 0.04 0.71 30.65
CA HIS A 178 -0.07 1.86 31.56
C HIS A 178 -1.12 2.87 31.07
N GLU A 179 -0.75 4.14 30.93
CA GLU A 179 -1.63 5.23 30.50
C GLU A 179 -1.64 5.44 28.98
N GLN A 180 -0.95 4.58 28.22
CA GLN A 180 -0.74 4.73 26.78
C GLN A 180 -1.41 3.61 25.96
N THR A 181 -1.78 3.95 24.73
CA THR A 181 -2.16 3.01 23.69
C THR A 181 -1.14 3.05 22.57
N PHE A 182 -0.67 1.88 22.16
CA PHE A 182 0.31 1.68 21.11
C PHE A 182 -0.36 1.07 19.88
N THR A 183 -0.04 1.59 18.70
CA THR A 183 -0.38 1.02 17.41
C THR A 183 0.91 0.77 16.62
N VAL A 184 1.01 -0.42 16.03
CA VAL A 184 2.06 -0.79 15.09
C VAL A 184 1.41 -1.14 13.76
N ILE A 185 1.90 -0.54 12.67
CA ILE A 185 1.44 -0.82 11.31
C ILE A 185 2.64 -1.25 10.47
N GLU A 186 2.58 -2.44 9.90
CA GLU A 186 3.56 -2.98 8.96
C GLU A 186 2.92 -2.99 7.56
N GLN A 187 3.57 -2.43 6.55
CA GLN A 187 3.15 -2.55 5.16
C GLN A 187 4.25 -3.19 4.33
N SER A 188 3.88 -4.16 3.50
CA SER A 188 4.79 -4.76 2.50
C SER A 188 4.05 -5.17 1.24
N TYR A 189 4.74 -5.12 0.11
CA TYR A 189 4.30 -5.73 -1.13
C TYR A 189 4.58 -7.24 -1.12
N ASP A 190 3.76 -8.03 -1.83
CA ASP A 190 3.90 -9.50 -1.80
C ASP A 190 5.23 -9.98 -2.40
N GLU A 191 5.72 -9.31 -3.43
CA GLU A 191 6.99 -9.64 -4.10
C GLU A 191 8.24 -9.40 -3.23
N ASP A 192 8.07 -8.55 -2.23
CA ASP A 192 9.10 -8.02 -1.35
C ASP A 192 9.02 -8.58 0.07
N ARG A 193 7.94 -9.32 0.38
CA ARG A 193 7.62 -9.80 1.73
C ARG A 193 8.76 -10.64 2.33
N ALA A 194 9.35 -11.54 1.55
CA ALA A 194 10.43 -12.42 2.01
C ALA A 194 11.71 -11.66 2.40
N GLN A 195 11.92 -10.47 1.83
CA GLN A 195 13.08 -9.62 2.07
C GLN A 195 12.92 -8.81 3.35
N VAL A 196 11.69 -8.40 3.69
CA VAL A 196 11.41 -7.48 4.80
C VAL A 196 10.89 -8.16 6.06
N GLU A 197 10.20 -9.29 5.93
CA GLU A 197 9.63 -10.06 7.06
C GLU A 197 10.64 -10.38 8.17
N PRO A 198 11.91 -10.77 7.87
CA PRO A 198 12.92 -10.95 8.93
C PRO A 198 13.19 -9.69 9.76
N GLY A 199 13.09 -8.51 9.13
CA GLY A 199 13.24 -7.21 9.77
C GLY A 199 12.03 -6.85 10.63
N PHE A 200 10.80 -7.09 10.15
CA PHE A 200 9.58 -6.93 10.94
C PHE A 200 9.62 -7.84 12.19
N ALA A 201 10.00 -9.11 12.00
CA ALA A 201 10.15 -10.06 13.09
C ALA A 201 11.27 -9.68 14.09
N LEU A 202 12.30 -8.95 13.65
CA LEU A 202 13.32 -8.39 14.55
C LEU A 202 12.75 -7.29 15.44
N VAL A 203 11.99 -6.37 14.85
CA VAL A 203 11.34 -5.30 15.61
C VAL A 203 10.33 -5.91 16.59
N GLU A 204 9.44 -6.78 16.11
CA GLU A 204 8.42 -7.46 16.94
C GLU A 204 9.02 -8.22 18.13
N ARG A 205 10.09 -9.00 17.93
CA ARG A 205 10.69 -9.80 19.02
C ARG A 205 11.53 -8.98 20.01
N THR A 206 12.04 -7.82 19.59
CA THR A 206 12.93 -7.00 20.42
C THR A 206 12.23 -5.80 21.05
N PHE A 207 11.00 -5.50 20.61
CA PHE A 207 10.20 -4.45 21.20
C PHE A 207 9.87 -4.77 22.66
N GLN A 208 10.23 -3.84 23.52
CA GLN A 208 10.05 -3.92 24.96
C GLN A 208 9.65 -2.56 25.50
N LEU A 209 8.61 -2.56 26.32
CA LEU A 209 8.29 -1.41 27.15
C LEU A 209 9.29 -1.34 28.31
N LYS A 210 9.65 -0.11 28.68
CA LYS A 210 10.41 0.15 29.90
C LYS A 210 9.42 0.32 31.04
N GLU A 211 9.78 -0.20 32.21
CA GLU A 211 9.03 0.09 33.42
C GLU A 211 9.08 1.61 33.68
N PRO A 212 7.94 2.23 34.00
CA PRO A 212 7.87 3.66 34.31
C PRO A 212 8.65 4.04 35.57
#